data_AF-A0A9D5NW77-F1
#
_entry.id   AF-A0A9D5NW77-F1
#
_cell.length_a   1.000
_cell.length_b   1.000
_cell.length_c   1.000
_cell.angle_alpha   90.00
_cell.angle_beta   90.00
_cell.angle_gamma   90.00
#
_symmetry.space_group_name_H-M   'P 1'
#
loop_
_entity.id
_entity.type
_entity.pdbx_description
1 polymer ?
#
loop_
_entity_poly.entity_id
_entity_poly.type
_entity_poly.pdbx_seq_one_letter_code
_entity_poly.pdbx_strand_id
1 'polypeptide(L)'
;MIIGQRFSCNLLDIKRIILIFAVKTLITRLMSEEKRAKIISLIRDTIREAEPTAQIILYGSRARGDAREDSDWDVLAIVDKPRLSLSDRSRLQYPVWDKGLDMGEEINVFSYTRKQWEQAPPSLFKHNVMSEGITL
;
A
#
# COMPACT_ATOMS: atom_id res chain seq x y z
N MET A 1 -1.28 45.87 38.40
CA MET A 1 -2.25 45.92 37.28
C MET A 1 -1.46 45.73 35.99
N ILE A 2 -1.29 44.49 35.52
CA ILE A 2 -0.56 44.21 34.27
C ILE A 2 -1.59 44.07 33.15
N ILE A 3 -1.38 44.87 32.13
CA ILE A 3 -2.30 45.14 31.03
C ILE A 3 -2.25 43.95 30.06
N GLY A 4 -3.41 43.37 29.76
CA GLY A 4 -3.51 42.26 28.80
C GLY A 4 -3.12 42.71 27.40
N GLN A 5 -2.10 42.07 26.81
CA GLN A 5 -1.80 42.23 25.40
C GLN A 5 -2.92 41.58 24.57
N ARG A 6 -3.76 42.40 23.94
CA ARG A 6 -4.65 41.95 22.87
C ARG A 6 -3.81 41.72 21.62
N PHE A 7 -3.60 40.45 21.26
CA PHE A 7 -3.12 40.10 19.93
C PHE A 7 -4.21 40.44 18.91
N SER A 8 -3.99 41.51 18.14
CA SER A 8 -4.79 41.85 16.97
C SER A 8 -4.25 41.07 15.77
N CYS A 9 -4.89 39.95 15.41
CA CYS A 9 -4.59 39.23 14.17
C CYS A 9 -5.46 39.79 13.04
N ASN A 10 -4.88 40.29 11.94
CA ASN A 10 -5.64 40.83 10.82
C ASN A 10 -6.24 39.69 9.98
N LEU A 11 -7.40 39.91 9.37
CA LEU A 11 -8.03 39.00 8.41
C LEU A 11 -7.08 38.58 7.27
N LEU A 12 -6.17 39.45 6.81
CA LEU A 12 -5.12 39.08 5.85
C LEU A 12 -4.14 38.03 6.41
N ASP A 13 -3.78 38.13 7.69
CA ASP A 13 -2.90 37.16 8.35
C ASP A 13 -3.61 35.82 8.56
N ILE A 14 -4.88 35.85 8.94
CA ILE A 14 -5.72 34.65 9.08
C ILE A 14 -5.87 33.94 7.73
N LYS A 15 -6.17 34.67 6.65
CA LYS A 15 -6.27 34.10 5.29
C LYS A 15 -4.94 33.49 4.83
N ARG A 16 -3.80 34.14 5.14
CA ARG A 16 -2.46 33.59 4.86
C ARG A 16 -2.19 32.30 5.63
N ILE A 17 -2.53 32.24 6.92
CA ILE A 17 -2.35 31.03 7.75
C ILE A 17 -3.21 29.88 7.22
N ILE A 18 -4.50 30.13 6.93
CA ILE A 18 -5.40 29.12 6.35
C ILE A 18 -4.87 28.63 5.01
N LEU A 19 -4.40 29.53 4.15
CA LEU A 19 -3.83 29.17 2.86
C LEU A 19 -2.58 28.31 3.02
N ILE A 20 -1.66 28.66 3.93
CA ILE A 20 -0.45 27.87 4.20
C ILE A 20 -0.82 26.47 4.68
N PHE A 21 -1.80 26.34 5.59
CA PHE A 21 -2.25 25.05 6.09
C PHE A 21 -2.90 24.20 4.99
N ALA A 22 -3.76 24.81 4.17
CA ALA A 22 -4.41 24.14 3.05
C ALA A 22 -3.38 23.65 2.02
N VAL A 23 -2.41 24.50 1.66
CA VAL A 23 -1.33 24.15 0.73
C VAL A 23 -0.45 23.05 1.29
N LYS A 24 -0.07 23.13 2.58
CA LYS A 24 0.73 22.08 3.24
C LYS A 24 0.01 20.74 3.21
N THR A 25 -1.28 20.72 3.56
CA THR A 25 -2.12 19.52 3.50
C THR A 25 -2.20 18.95 2.08
N LEU A 26 -2.37 19.80 1.06
CA LEU A 26 -2.43 19.38 -0.34
C LEU A 26 -1.09 18.78 -0.79
N ILE A 27 0.04 19.42 -0.47
CA ILE A 27 1.37 18.92 -0.81
C ILE A 27 1.59 17.55 -0.15
N THR A 28 1.31 17.42 1.15
CA THR A 28 1.45 16.13 1.85
C THR A 28 0.62 15.03 1.17
N ARG A 29 -0.62 15.33 0.78
CA ARG A 29 -1.48 14.38 0.08
C ARG A 29 -0.94 13.99 -1.31
N LEU A 30 -0.44 14.96 -2.07
CA LEU A 30 0.14 14.67 -3.38
C LEU A 30 1.39 13.77 -3.25
N MET A 31 2.26 14.06 -2.28
CA MET A 31 3.43 13.25 -2.00
C MET A 31 3.06 11.82 -1.55
N SER A 32 1.99 11.66 -0.77
CA SER A 32 1.52 10.33 -0.35
C SER A 32 0.94 9.52 -1.51
N GLU A 33 0.19 10.14 -2.41
CA GLU A 33 -0.34 9.47 -3.62
C GLU A 33 0.79 9.06 -4.58
N GLU A 34 1.79 9.91 -4.76
CA GLU A 34 2.96 9.58 -5.58
C GLU A 34 3.74 8.39 -4.99
N LYS A 35 3.97 8.39 -3.67
CA LYS A 35 4.63 7.28 -2.96
C LYS A 35 3.83 5.98 -3.12
N ARG A 36 2.50 6.04 -2.93
CA ARG A 36 1.60 4.89 -3.14
C ARG A 36 1.70 4.34 -4.56
N ALA A 37 1.67 5.20 -5.58
CA ALA A 37 1.79 4.78 -6.96
C ALA A 37 3.13 4.07 -7.25
N LYS A 38 4.24 4.61 -6.70
CA LYS A 38 5.57 4.00 -6.80
C LYS A 38 5.61 2.60 -6.17
N ILE A 39 5.07 2.44 -4.96
CA ILE A 39 5.03 1.15 -4.27
C ILE A 39 4.22 0.13 -5.07
N ILE A 40 3.04 0.52 -5.57
CA ILE A 40 2.20 -0.35 -6.40
C ILE A 40 2.94 -0.80 -7.66
N SER A 41 3.62 0.12 -8.36
CA SER A 41 4.42 -0.25 -9.53
C SER A 41 5.56 -1.19 -9.17
N LEU A 42 6.26 -0.94 -8.07
CA LEU A 42 7.36 -1.79 -7.61
C LEU A 42 6.89 -3.22 -7.31
N ILE A 43 5.78 -3.37 -6.59
CA ILE A 43 5.18 -4.69 -6.29
C ILE A 43 4.85 -5.42 -7.59
N ARG A 44 4.07 -4.76 -8.46
CA ARG A 44 3.58 -5.35 -9.69
C ARG A 44 4.73 -5.77 -10.61
N ASP A 45 5.66 -4.87 -10.84
CA ASP A 45 6.71 -5.06 -11.82
C ASP A 45 7.72 -6.10 -11.32
N THR A 46 8.07 -6.08 -10.03
CA THR A 46 8.97 -7.08 -9.42
C THR A 46 8.37 -8.48 -9.42
N ILE A 47 7.07 -8.62 -9.14
CA ILE A 47 6.41 -9.93 -9.22
C ILE A 47 6.32 -10.42 -10.68
N ARG A 48 6.00 -9.54 -11.63
CA ARG A 48 5.93 -9.90 -13.06
C ARG A 48 7.29 -10.24 -13.67
N GLU A 49 8.39 -9.66 -13.17
CA GLU A 49 9.75 -10.08 -13.52
C GLU A 49 9.99 -11.55 -13.12
N ALA A 50 9.51 -11.97 -11.95
CA ALA A 50 9.66 -13.34 -11.47
C ALA A 50 8.68 -14.33 -12.12
N GLU A 51 7.41 -13.91 -12.29
CA GLU A 51 6.30 -14.70 -12.84
C GLU A 51 5.39 -13.80 -13.71
N PRO A 52 5.64 -13.72 -15.04
CA PRO A 52 4.94 -12.79 -15.93
C PRO A 52 3.41 -12.94 -16.01
N THR A 53 2.90 -14.13 -15.70
CA THR A 53 1.46 -14.45 -15.74
C THR A 53 0.77 -14.36 -14.38
N ALA A 54 1.50 -13.94 -13.33
CA ALA A 54 0.93 -13.83 -12.00
C ALA A 54 -0.22 -12.81 -11.96
N GLN A 55 -1.35 -13.23 -11.39
CA GLN A 55 -2.40 -12.32 -10.96
C GLN A 55 -2.00 -11.76 -9.59
N ILE A 56 -1.97 -10.43 -9.47
CA ILE A 56 -1.47 -9.73 -8.28
C ILE A 56 -2.62 -8.93 -7.69
N ILE A 57 -2.90 -9.16 -6.41
CA ILE A 57 -4.01 -8.54 -5.70
C ILE A 57 -3.46 -7.89 -4.42
N LEU A 58 -3.58 -6.57 -4.32
CA LEU A 58 -3.41 -5.85 -3.07
C LEU A 58 -4.67 -6.03 -2.23
N TYR A 59 -4.52 -6.39 -0.95
CA TYR A 59 -5.62 -6.48 -0.01
C TYR A 59 -5.26 -5.79 1.31
N GLY A 60 -6.12 -5.92 2.32
CA GLY A 60 -5.85 -5.35 3.65
C GLY A 60 -6.09 -3.85 3.71
N SER A 61 -5.51 -3.20 4.71
CA SER A 61 -5.85 -1.81 5.03
C SER A 61 -5.47 -0.81 3.93
N ARG A 62 -4.36 -1.08 3.22
CA ARG A 62 -3.90 -0.27 2.08
C ARG A 62 -4.85 -0.37 0.88
N ALA A 63 -5.53 -1.51 0.69
CA ALA A 63 -6.57 -1.66 -0.33
C ALA A 63 -7.88 -0.98 0.07
N ARG A 64 -8.30 -1.13 1.34
CA ARG A 64 -9.52 -0.50 1.87
C ARG A 64 -9.43 1.03 1.98
N GLY A 65 -8.23 1.58 2.11
CA GLY A 65 -8.01 3.01 2.33
C GLY A 65 -8.13 3.44 3.79
N ASP A 66 -8.13 2.50 4.73
CA ASP A 66 -8.13 2.73 6.19
C ASP A 66 -6.75 2.47 6.84
N ALA A 67 -5.71 2.36 6.01
CA ALA A 67 -4.34 2.16 6.47
C ALA A 67 -3.83 3.32 7.33
N ARG A 68 -3.09 2.95 8.37
CA ARG A 68 -2.22 3.86 9.11
C ARG A 68 -0.91 4.05 8.37
N GLU A 69 -0.14 5.05 8.77
CA GLU A 69 1.18 5.33 8.18
C GLU A 69 2.12 4.12 8.29
N ASP A 70 2.05 3.39 9.41
CA ASP A 70 2.84 2.21 9.74
C ASP A 70 2.25 0.87 9.26
N SER A 71 1.19 0.89 8.45
CA SER A 71 0.55 -0.34 7.98
C SER A 71 1.34 -0.98 6.85
N ASP A 72 1.54 -2.30 6.95
CA ASP A 72 2.18 -3.11 5.91
C ASP A 72 1.39 -3.11 4.59
N TRP A 73 2.05 -3.57 3.52
CA TRP A 73 1.45 -3.83 2.23
C TRP A 73 1.21 -5.32 2.06
N ASP A 74 -0.06 -5.70 2.09
CA ASP A 74 -0.51 -7.09 1.97
C ASP A 74 -0.84 -7.45 0.51
N VAL A 75 -0.08 -8.40 -0.05
CA VAL A 75 -0.18 -8.76 -1.48
C VAL A 75 -0.40 -10.26 -1.63
N LEU A 76 -1.35 -10.64 -2.48
CA LEU A 76 -1.56 -12.00 -2.94
C LEU A 76 -1.09 -12.13 -4.40
N ALA A 77 -0.17 -13.05 -4.66
CA ALA A 77 0.24 -13.48 -5.99
C ALA A 77 -0.35 -14.86 -6.31
N ILE A 78 -1.20 -14.94 -7.34
CA ILE A 78 -1.75 -16.19 -7.86
C ILE A 78 -1.04 -16.54 -9.15
N VAL A 79 -0.42 -17.73 -9.20
CA VAL A 79 0.36 -18.17 -10.36
C VAL A 79 -0.26 -19.38 -11.07
N ASP A 80 -0.06 -19.46 -12.38
CA ASP A 80 -0.52 -20.56 -13.23
C ASP A 80 0.51 -21.70 -13.29
N LYS A 81 0.80 -22.29 -12.13
CA LYS A 81 1.69 -23.45 -11.98
C LYS A 81 0.96 -24.63 -11.32
N PRO A 82 1.38 -25.88 -11.60
CA PRO A 82 0.81 -27.05 -10.91
C PRO A 82 1.09 -27.06 -9.40
N ARG A 83 2.26 -26.54 -8.99
CA ARG A 83 2.71 -26.47 -7.59
C ARG A 83 3.65 -25.28 -7.39
N LEU A 84 3.73 -24.79 -6.16
CA LEU A 84 4.72 -23.82 -5.70
C LEU A 84 5.74 -24.52 -4.80
N SER A 85 7.02 -24.45 -5.17
CA SER A 85 8.13 -24.84 -4.30
C SER A 85 8.52 -23.70 -3.34
N LEU A 86 9.36 -23.98 -2.36
CA LEU A 86 9.92 -22.93 -1.50
C LEU A 86 10.72 -21.90 -2.30
N SER A 87 11.49 -22.33 -3.30
CA SER A 87 12.24 -21.40 -4.16
C SER A 87 11.33 -20.53 -5.03
N ASP A 88 10.19 -21.05 -5.51
CA ASP A 88 9.20 -20.22 -6.20
C ASP A 88 8.65 -19.13 -5.26
N ARG A 89 8.31 -19.50 -4.01
CA ARG A 89 7.84 -18.55 -3.00
C ARG A 89 8.89 -17.49 -2.69
N SER A 90 10.14 -17.90 -2.49
CA SER A 90 11.25 -16.97 -2.24
C SER A 90 11.50 -16.03 -3.41
N ARG A 91 11.41 -16.50 -4.66
CA ARG A 91 11.55 -15.66 -5.87
C ARG A 91 10.46 -14.59 -5.98
N LEU A 92 9.25 -14.87 -5.48
CA LEU A 92 8.14 -13.93 -5.46
C LEU A 92 8.22 -12.95 -4.29
N GLN A 93 8.61 -13.43 -3.11
CA GLN A 93 8.56 -12.64 -1.87
C GLN A 93 9.83 -11.82 -1.65
N TYR A 94 11.02 -12.44 -1.77
CA TYR A 94 12.26 -11.81 -1.32
C TYR A 94 12.61 -10.53 -2.10
N PRO A 95 12.54 -10.49 -3.45
CA PRO A 95 12.85 -9.27 -4.19
C PRO A 95 11.88 -8.12 -3.89
N VAL A 96 10.61 -8.42 -3.62
CA VAL A 96 9.61 -7.41 -3.26
C VAL A 96 9.88 -6.85 -1.87
N TRP A 97 10.18 -7.74 -0.92
CA TRP A 97 10.54 -7.36 0.44
C TRP A 97 11.81 -6.50 0.47
N ASP A 98 12.87 -6.93 -0.24
CA ASP A 98 14.15 -6.22 -0.31
C ASP A 98 14.01 -4.81 -0.89
N LYS A 99 13.35 -4.68 -2.06
CA LYS A 99 13.07 -3.38 -2.67
C LYS A 99 12.07 -2.54 -1.85
N GLY A 100 11.19 -3.18 -1.09
CA GLY A 100 10.26 -2.51 -0.17
C GLY A 100 11.00 -1.85 1.00
N LEU A 101 11.98 -2.54 1.57
CA LEU A 101 12.83 -1.99 2.64
C LEU A 101 13.60 -0.75 2.20
N ASP A 102 14.08 -0.71 0.96
CA ASP A 102 14.74 0.49 0.40
C ASP A 102 13.82 1.73 0.38
N MET A 103 12.50 1.51 0.34
CA MET A 103 11.49 2.57 0.42
C MET A 103 10.98 2.84 1.84
N GLY A 104 11.46 2.09 2.83
CA GLY A 104 10.97 2.12 4.21
C GLY A 104 9.58 1.52 4.36
N GLU A 105 9.22 0.54 3.54
CA GLU A 105 7.89 -0.09 3.52
C GLU A 105 8.00 -1.59 3.76
N GLU A 106 7.17 -2.11 4.67
CA GLU A 106 7.01 -3.55 4.86
C GLU A 106 6.02 -4.10 3.83
N ILE A 107 6.46 -5.03 2.98
CA ILE A 107 5.63 -5.62 1.94
C ILE A 107 5.60 -7.14 2.12
N ASN A 108 4.41 -7.67 2.37
CA ASN A 108 4.14 -9.07 2.65
C ASN A 108 3.45 -9.74 1.45
N VAL A 109 4.14 -10.70 0.82
CA VAL A 109 3.64 -11.41 -0.37
C VAL A 109 3.26 -12.84 -0.01
N PHE A 110 1.96 -13.15 -0.07
CA PHE A 110 1.45 -14.52 -0.08
C PHE A 110 1.32 -15.04 -1.50
N SER A 111 1.62 -16.32 -1.70
CA SER A 111 1.56 -16.95 -3.02
C SER A 111 0.78 -18.25 -3.02
N TYR A 112 -0.08 -18.40 -4.03
CA TYR A 112 -0.88 -19.59 -4.28
C TYR A 112 -0.82 -19.96 -5.76
N THR A 113 -0.93 -21.25 -6.07
CA THR A 113 -1.33 -21.61 -7.44
C THR A 113 -2.80 -21.29 -7.65
N ARG A 114 -3.21 -21.06 -8.90
CA ARG A 114 -4.64 -20.84 -9.22
C ARG A 114 -5.53 -21.95 -8.65
N LYS A 115 -5.13 -23.21 -8.85
CA LYS A 115 -5.82 -24.39 -8.31
C LYS A 115 -5.95 -24.32 -6.78
N GLN A 116 -4.87 -24.01 -6.06
CA GLN A 116 -4.92 -23.91 -4.60
C GLN A 116 -5.85 -22.79 -4.14
N TRP A 117 -5.80 -21.63 -4.80
CA TRP A 117 -6.65 -20.50 -4.46
C TRP A 117 -8.13 -20.81 -4.67
N GLU A 118 -8.50 -21.36 -5.83
CA GLU A 118 -9.88 -21.70 -6.17
C GLU A 118 -10.45 -22.76 -5.22
N GLN A 119 -9.66 -23.80 -4.94
CA GLN A 119 -10.06 -24.93 -4.07
C GLN A 119 -9.95 -24.64 -2.57
N ALA A 120 -9.33 -23.53 -2.17
CA ALA A 120 -9.21 -23.17 -0.76
C ALA A 120 -10.60 -23.00 -0.12
N PRO A 121 -10.82 -23.56 1.09
CA PRO A 121 -12.08 -23.38 1.81
C PRO A 121 -12.34 -21.91 2.13
N PRO A 122 -13.61 -21.52 2.37
CA PRO A 122 -13.93 -20.19 2.85
C PRO A 122 -13.13 -19.85 4.12
N SER A 123 -12.52 -18.67 4.13
CA SER A 123 -11.75 -18.15 5.26
C SER A 123 -11.88 -16.63 5.30
N LEU A 124 -11.61 -16.02 6.46
CA LEU A 124 -11.57 -14.56 6.58
C LEU A 124 -10.54 -13.96 5.60
N PHE A 125 -9.39 -14.61 5.43
CA PHE A 125 -8.40 -14.22 4.44
C PHE A 125 -8.96 -14.20 3.01
N LYS A 126 -9.58 -15.30 2.57
CA LYS A 126 -10.17 -15.38 1.23
C LYS A 126 -11.32 -14.38 1.05
N HIS A 127 -12.14 -14.18 2.08
CA HIS A 127 -13.19 -13.16 2.07
C HIS A 127 -12.63 -11.75 1.88
N ASN A 128 -11.62 -11.35 2.67
CA ASN A 128 -11.02 -10.03 2.59
C ASN A 128 -10.41 -9.77 1.19
N VAL A 129 -9.68 -10.74 0.65
CA VAL A 129 -9.10 -10.63 -0.70
C VAL A 129 -10.18 -10.48 -1.77
N MET A 130 -11.25 -11.27 -1.69
CA MET A 130 -12.30 -11.28 -2.72
C MET A 130 -13.24 -10.07 -2.63
N SER A 131 -13.48 -9.54 -1.44
CA SER A 131 -14.41 -8.41 -1.21
C SER A 131 -13.73 -7.06 -1.39
N GLU A 132 -12.46 -6.94 -1.00
CA GLU A 132 -11.77 -5.65 -0.86
C GLU A 132 -10.50 -5.54 -1.73
N GLY A 133 -10.11 -6.64 -2.39
CA GLY A 133 -8.87 -6.71 -3.14
C GLY A 133 -8.85 -5.84 -4.38
N ILE A 134 -7.71 -5.20 -4.65
CA ILE A 134 -7.44 -4.41 -5.84
C ILE A 134 -6.45 -5.17 -6.70
N THR A 135 -6.82 -5.47 -7.95
CA THR A 135 -5.90 -6.08 -8.93
C THR A 135 -4.88 -5.05 -9.43
N LEU A 136 -3.59 -5.41 -9.47
CA LEU A 136 -2.46 -4.55 -9.83
C LEU A 136 -1.95 -4.75 -11.28
#